data_AF-A0A498K884-F1
#
_entry.id   AF-A0A498K884-F1
#
_cell.length_a   1.000
_cell.length_b   1.000
_cell.length_c   1.000
_cell.angle_alpha   90.00
_cell.angle_beta   90.00
_cell.angle_gamma   90.00
#
_symmetry.space_group_name_H-M   'P 1'
#
loop_
_entity.id
_entity.type
_entity.pdbx_description
1 polymer ?
#
loop_
_entity_poly.entity_id
_entity_poly.type
_entity_poly.pdbx_seq_one_letter_code
_entity_poly.pdbx_strand_id
1 'polypeptide(L)'
;MQESGCQLDDVVYTCLIAGFGNQKKMETIYELLKEMKENGCTHDGRTYNALIKVMMRQQRMPNDAMQIYKKMIQNGIEPSIYTCNMIMKSYFQTRNYDVGKSGEACKFLEGMVKKGMKPHQLDLNKFATDFCRAGKPDILEE
;
A
#
# COMPACT_ATOMS: atom_id res chain seq x y z
N MET A 1 -23.22 -22.70 8.79
CA MET A 1 -23.86 -21.43 9.22
C MET A 1 -24.58 -20.88 8.01
N GLN A 2 -25.86 -20.54 8.16
CA GLN A 2 -26.80 -20.33 7.06
C GLN A 2 -26.35 -19.25 6.06
N GLU A 3 -26.43 -19.64 4.79
CA GLU A 3 -26.52 -18.79 3.61
C GLU A 3 -27.66 -17.77 3.80
N SER A 4 -27.28 -16.53 4.11
CA SER A 4 -28.15 -15.39 3.84
C SER A 4 -27.56 -14.76 2.59
N GLY A 5 -28.23 -14.92 1.44
CA GLY A 5 -27.84 -14.34 0.15
C GLY A 5 -28.01 -12.83 0.13
N CYS A 6 -27.46 -12.12 1.11
CA CYS A 6 -27.21 -10.70 1.02
C CYS A 6 -25.98 -10.55 0.13
N GLN A 7 -26.17 -10.11 -1.12
CA GLN A 7 -25.05 -9.58 -1.88
C GLN A 7 -24.41 -8.48 -1.03
N LEU A 8 -23.20 -8.77 -0.53
CA LEU A 8 -22.42 -7.79 0.19
C LEU A 8 -22.12 -6.65 -0.78
N ASP A 9 -22.53 -5.43 -0.43
CA ASP A 9 -22.20 -4.24 -1.22
C ASP A 9 -20.76 -3.78 -0.92
N ASP A 10 -20.27 -2.84 -1.74
CA ASP A 10 -18.91 -2.27 -1.62
C ASP A 10 -18.62 -1.72 -0.21
N VAL A 11 -19.65 -1.19 0.47
CA VAL A 11 -19.52 -0.58 1.79
C VAL A 11 -19.29 -1.64 2.86
N VAL A 12 -20.02 -2.76 2.80
CA VAL A 12 -19.84 -3.86 3.74
C VAL A 12 -18.47 -4.51 3.57
N TYR A 13 -18.03 -4.78 2.33
CA TYR A 13 -16.67 -5.28 2.10
C TYR A 13 -15.62 -4.32 2.65
N THR A 14 -15.74 -3.02 2.36
CA THR A 14 -14.80 -2.01 2.87
C THR A 14 -14.74 -2.02 4.41
N CYS A 15 -15.88 -2.17 5.09
CA CYS A 15 -15.93 -2.21 6.55
C CYS A 15 -15.27 -3.48 7.12
N LEU A 16 -15.59 -4.65 6.57
CA LEU A 16 -14.98 -5.92 6.97
C LEU A 16 -13.48 -5.89 6.77
N ILE A 17 -13.05 -5.47 5.59
CA ILE A 17 -11.66 -5.33 5.19
C ILE A 17 -10.90 -4.36 6.12
N ALA A 18 -11.48 -3.21 6.47
CA ALA A 18 -10.88 -2.28 7.42
C ALA A 18 -10.79 -2.88 8.84
N GLY A 19 -11.82 -3.58 9.29
CA GLY A 19 -11.87 -4.27 10.58
C GLY A 19 -10.81 -5.37 10.69
N PHE A 20 -10.68 -6.22 9.67
CA PHE A 20 -9.66 -7.26 9.60
C PHE A 20 -8.23 -6.69 9.40
N GLY A 21 -8.11 -5.55 8.72
CA GLY A 21 -6.87 -4.76 8.64
C GLY A 21 -6.36 -4.35 10.02
N ASN A 22 -7.25 -3.89 10.90
CA ASN A 22 -6.89 -3.56 12.28
C ASN A 22 -6.42 -4.81 13.08
N GLN A 23 -6.92 -5.99 12.73
CA GLN A 23 -6.58 -7.27 13.36
C GLN A 23 -5.38 -8.00 12.73
N LYS A 24 -4.74 -7.45 11.70
CA LYS A 24 -3.65 -8.09 10.93
C LYS A 24 -4.04 -9.38 10.20
N LYS A 25 -5.32 -9.60 9.96
CA LYS A 25 -5.80 -10.83 9.31
C LYS A 25 -5.70 -10.69 7.79
N MET A 26 -4.46 -10.64 7.28
CA MET A 26 -4.16 -10.43 5.86
C MET A 26 -4.79 -11.49 4.97
N GLU A 27 -4.77 -12.76 5.39
CA GLU A 27 -5.39 -13.84 4.63
C GLU A 27 -6.89 -13.59 4.41
N THR A 28 -7.61 -13.24 5.48
CA THR A 28 -9.03 -12.89 5.43
C THR A 28 -9.29 -11.67 4.55
N ILE A 29 -8.39 -10.67 4.56
CA ILE A 29 -8.49 -9.51 3.66
C ILE A 29 -8.35 -9.95 2.20
N TYR A 30 -7.44 -10.87 1.89
CA TYR A 30 -7.27 -11.39 0.53
C TYR A 30 -8.45 -12.22 0.07
N GLU A 31 -9.02 -13.04 0.95
CA GLU A 31 -10.26 -13.79 0.69
C GLU A 31 -11.42 -12.83 0.38
N LEU A 32 -11.63 -11.80 1.21
CA LEU A 32 -12.68 -10.79 0.99
C LEU A 32 -12.47 -10.01 -0.31
N LEU A 33 -11.24 -9.64 -0.67
CA LEU A 33 -10.94 -8.97 -1.94
C LEU A 33 -11.22 -9.87 -3.16
N LYS A 34 -11.03 -11.18 -3.02
CA LYS A 34 -11.34 -12.17 -4.05
C LYS A 34 -12.85 -12.38 -4.16
N GLU A 35 -13.53 -12.55 -3.04
CA GLU A 35 -14.99 -12.71 -2.98
C GLU A 35 -15.72 -11.50 -3.57
N MET A 36 -15.28 -10.29 -3.22
CA MET A 36 -15.79 -9.04 -3.79
C MET A 36 -15.64 -9.01 -5.32
N LYS A 37 -14.53 -9.54 -5.86
CA LYS A 37 -14.32 -9.68 -7.31
C LYS A 37 -15.32 -10.65 -7.94
N GLU A 38 -15.49 -11.82 -7.32
CA GLU A 38 -16.35 -12.90 -7.81
C GLU A 38 -17.83 -12.50 -7.78
N ASN A 39 -18.22 -11.65 -6.83
CA ASN A 39 -19.56 -11.08 -6.72
C ASN A 39 -19.82 -9.89 -7.66
N GLY A 40 -18.88 -9.59 -8.58
CA GLY A 40 -19.05 -8.52 -9.57
C GLY A 40 -19.00 -7.12 -9.00
N CYS A 41 -18.59 -6.96 -7.73
CA CYS A 41 -18.36 -5.66 -7.14
C CYS A 41 -17.10 -5.06 -7.78
N THR A 42 -17.25 -3.91 -8.43
CA THR A 42 -16.12 -3.20 -9.03
C THR A 42 -15.25 -2.66 -7.92
N HIS A 43 -14.06 -3.22 -7.73
CA HIS A 43 -13.07 -2.66 -6.80
C HIS A 43 -12.87 -1.17 -7.09
N ASP A 44 -13.40 -0.30 -6.25
CA ASP A 44 -13.10 1.10 -6.39
C ASP A 44 -11.68 1.37 -5.86
N GLY A 45 -11.01 2.39 -6.40
CA GLY A 45 -9.72 2.82 -5.87
C GLY A 45 -9.80 3.25 -4.39
N ARG A 46 -11.00 3.49 -3.84
CA ARG A 46 -11.19 3.90 -2.46
C ARG A 46 -10.99 2.75 -1.48
N THR A 47 -11.42 1.54 -1.82
CA THR A 47 -11.24 0.32 -1.02
C THR A 47 -9.76 0.02 -0.81
N TYR A 48 -8.98 0.04 -1.91
CA TYR A 48 -7.53 -0.12 -1.85
C TYR A 48 -6.85 1.00 -1.06
N ASN A 49 -7.29 2.24 -1.24
CA ASN A 49 -6.73 3.38 -0.50
C ASN A 49 -7.03 3.29 1.00
N ALA A 50 -8.24 2.87 1.38
CA ALA A 50 -8.63 2.68 2.76
C ALA A 50 -7.79 1.57 3.42
N LEU A 51 -7.55 0.48 2.70
CA LEU A 51 -6.69 -0.61 3.13
C LEU A 51 -5.26 -0.18 3.41
N ILE A 52 -4.63 0.45 2.42
CA ILE A 52 -3.26 0.95 2.54
C ILE A 52 -3.20 1.94 3.72
N LYS A 53 -4.26 2.73 3.96
CA LYS A 53 -4.33 3.68 5.08
C LYS A 53 -4.39 3.02 6.44
N VAL A 54 -5.17 1.96 6.59
CA VAL A 54 -5.26 1.18 7.82
C VAL A 54 -3.92 0.53 8.14
N MET A 55 -3.33 -0.16 7.15
CA MET A 55 -2.03 -0.83 7.28
C MET A 55 -0.92 0.15 7.65
N MET A 56 -0.97 1.36 7.08
CA MET A 56 0.03 2.38 7.34
C MET A 56 -0.11 3.07 8.69
N ARG A 57 -1.34 3.37 9.13
CA ARG A 57 -1.56 4.12 10.37
C ARG A 57 -1.36 3.28 11.60
N GLN A 58 -1.82 2.03 11.60
CA GLN A 58 -1.95 1.29 12.85
C GLN A 58 -0.69 0.52 13.23
N GLN A 59 0.10 0.06 12.25
CA GLN A 59 1.06 -1.00 12.56
C GLN A 59 2.38 -0.96 11.78
N ARG A 60 2.61 0.07 10.95
CA ARG A 60 3.86 0.24 10.18
C ARG A 60 4.23 -1.07 9.44
N MET A 61 3.29 -1.59 8.66
CA MET A 61 3.45 -2.81 7.86
C MET A 61 3.70 -2.44 6.38
N PRO A 62 4.90 -1.96 6.01
CA PRO A 62 5.18 -1.48 4.65
C PRO A 62 5.09 -2.61 3.61
N ASN A 63 5.45 -3.85 3.99
CA ASN A 63 5.41 -4.99 3.09
C ASN A 63 3.97 -5.36 2.70
N ASP A 64 3.07 -5.43 3.68
CA ASP A 64 1.65 -5.71 3.44
C ASP A 64 0.97 -4.59 2.63
N ALA A 65 1.26 -3.33 2.98
CA ALA A 65 0.77 -2.18 2.23
C ALA A 65 1.25 -2.22 0.76
N MET A 66 2.51 -2.62 0.52
CA MET A 66 3.05 -2.79 -0.83
C MET A 66 2.40 -3.96 -1.57
N GLN A 67 2.08 -5.08 -0.90
CA GLN A 67 1.34 -6.18 -1.52
C GLN A 67 -0.06 -5.74 -1.98
N ILE A 68 -0.78 -4.99 -1.14
CA ILE A 68 -2.09 -4.41 -1.51
C ILE A 68 -1.95 -3.42 -2.67
N TYR A 69 -0.92 -2.58 -2.67
CA TYR A 69 -0.62 -1.68 -3.79
C TYR A 69 -0.35 -2.45 -5.10
N LYS A 70 0.44 -3.53 -5.06
CA LYS A 70 0.68 -4.38 -6.24
C LYS A 70 -0.62 -5.02 -6.72
N LYS A 71 -1.48 -5.47 -5.80
CA LYS A 71 -2.78 -6.07 -6.12
C LYS A 71 -3.73 -5.05 -6.78
N MET A 72 -3.72 -3.80 -6.33
CA MET A 72 -4.46 -2.70 -6.96
C MET A 72 -4.10 -2.57 -8.45
N ILE A 73 -2.80 -2.53 -8.76
CA ILE A 73 -2.31 -2.46 -10.14
C ILE A 73 -2.66 -3.72 -10.94
N GLN A 74 -2.49 -4.92 -10.36
CA GLN A 74 -2.84 -6.19 -11.02
C GLN A 74 -4.32 -6.28 -11.37
N ASN A 75 -5.18 -5.63 -10.60
CA ASN A 75 -6.61 -5.55 -10.87
C ASN A 75 -6.97 -4.40 -11.84
N GLY A 76 -5.98 -3.75 -12.46
CA GLY A 76 -6.19 -2.68 -13.44
C GLY A 76 -6.59 -1.34 -12.83
N ILE A 77 -6.48 -1.17 -11.51
CA ILE A 77 -6.87 0.05 -10.82
C ILE A 77 -5.64 0.93 -10.69
N GLU A 78 -5.72 2.15 -11.22
CA GLU A 78 -4.61 3.08 -11.19
C GLU A 78 -4.41 3.71 -9.80
N PRO A 79 -3.22 3.60 -9.20
CA PRO A 79 -2.93 4.24 -7.92
C PRO A 79 -3.01 5.76 -8.00
N SER A 80 -3.68 6.37 -7.02
CA SER A 80 -3.69 7.83 -6.90
C SER A 80 -2.38 8.34 -6.31
N ILE A 81 -2.09 9.64 -6.51
CA ILE A 81 -0.93 10.29 -5.88
C ILE A 81 -0.98 10.17 -4.35
N TYR A 82 -2.18 10.16 -3.76
CA TYR A 82 -2.38 9.93 -2.33
C TYR A 82 -1.91 8.54 -1.91
N THR A 83 -2.28 7.51 -2.67
CA THR A 83 -1.84 6.11 -2.49
C THR A 83 -0.32 6.01 -2.54
N CYS A 84 0.30 6.58 -3.57
CA CYS A 84 1.74 6.54 -3.76
C CYS A 84 2.49 7.26 -2.62
N ASN A 85 2.01 8.43 -2.20
CA ASN A 85 2.59 9.15 -1.06
C ASN A 85 2.51 8.34 0.24
N MET A 86 1.43 7.60 0.47
CA MET A 86 1.31 6.74 1.66
C MET A 86 2.30 5.57 1.65
N ILE A 87 2.51 4.95 0.48
CA ILE A 87 3.51 3.89 0.32
C ILE A 87 4.92 4.46 0.51
N MET A 88 5.24 5.63 -0.05
CA MET A 88 6.52 6.31 0.19
C MET A 88 6.76 6.57 1.67
N LYS A 89 5.77 7.15 2.37
CA LYS A 89 5.84 7.40 3.80
C LYS A 89 6.07 6.11 4.62
N SER A 90 5.61 4.96 4.12
CA SER A 90 5.80 3.66 4.76
C SER A 90 7.25 3.22 4.86
N TYR A 91 7.99 3.40 3.76
CA TYR A 91 9.40 3.06 3.70
C TYR A 91 10.20 3.89 4.69
N PHE A 92 9.86 5.17 4.87
CA PHE A 92 10.58 6.09 5.76
C PHE A 92 10.11 6.06 7.20
N GLN A 93 8.97 5.45 7.49
CA GLN A 93 8.47 5.37 8.86
C GLN A 93 9.00 4.14 9.60
N THR A 94 9.77 3.22 9.03
CA THR A 94 10.21 2.02 9.76
C THR A 94 11.56 2.30 10.45
N ARG A 95 11.61 2.34 11.79
CA ARG A 95 12.84 2.64 12.56
C ARG A 95 13.94 1.56 12.47
N ASN A 96 13.65 0.40 11.88
CA ASN A 96 14.61 -0.65 11.56
C ASN A 96 14.89 -0.63 10.06
N TYR A 97 15.95 0.07 9.68
CA TYR A 97 16.39 0.22 8.30
C TYR A 97 17.37 -0.92 7.97
N ASP A 98 16.90 -1.85 7.14
CA ASP A 98 17.77 -2.66 6.32
C ASP A 98 18.09 -1.87 5.04
N VAL A 99 19.34 -1.93 4.59
CA VAL A 99 19.82 -1.32 3.34
C VAL A 99 18.89 -1.61 2.15
N GLY A 100 18.29 -2.81 2.11
CA GLY A 100 17.36 -3.22 1.06
C GLY A 100 16.05 -2.40 0.99
N LYS A 101 15.57 -1.83 2.11
CA LYS A 101 14.33 -1.03 2.12
C LYS A 101 14.52 0.36 1.51
N SER A 102 15.73 0.90 1.57
CA SER A 102 16.09 2.18 0.94
C SER A 102 16.09 2.05 -0.58
N GLY A 103 16.62 0.95 -1.13
CA GLY A 103 16.62 0.68 -2.57
C GLY A 103 15.23 0.52 -3.18
N GLU A 104 14.34 -0.21 -2.51
CA GLU A 104 12.94 -0.35 -2.95
C GLU A 104 12.19 0.99 -2.93
N ALA A 105 12.47 1.84 -1.94
CA ALA A 105 11.92 3.20 -1.88
C ALA A 105 12.43 4.09 -3.03
N CYS A 106 13.72 4.00 -3.38
CA CYS A 106 14.29 4.70 -4.54
C CYS A 106 13.56 4.30 -5.84
N LYS A 107 13.47 2.99 -6.10
CA LYS A 107 12.80 2.45 -7.29
C LYS A 107 11.34 2.90 -7.37
N PHE A 108 10.63 2.92 -6.23
CA PHE A 108 9.26 3.40 -6.19
C PHE A 108 9.16 4.90 -6.49
N LEU A 109 10.04 5.72 -5.91
CA LEU A 109 10.10 7.16 -6.14
C LEU A 109 10.36 7.47 -7.63
N GLU A 110 11.33 6.80 -8.24
CA GLU A 110 11.61 6.91 -9.67
C GLU A 110 10.39 6.54 -10.51
N GLY A 111 9.68 5.47 -10.14
CA GLY A 111 8.44 5.06 -10.79
C GLY A 111 7.35 6.13 -10.73
N MET A 112 7.20 6.82 -9.59
CA MET A 112 6.28 7.95 -9.45
C MET A 112 6.65 9.11 -10.38
N VAL A 113 7.93 9.48 -10.41
CA VAL A 113 8.44 10.60 -11.24
C VAL A 113 8.30 10.29 -12.73
N LYS A 114 8.63 9.06 -13.16
CA LYS A 114 8.45 8.60 -14.55
C LYS A 114 6.99 8.66 -15.01
N LYS A 115 6.04 8.49 -14.09
CA LYS A 115 4.60 8.64 -14.33
C LYS A 115 4.11 10.10 -14.25
N GLY A 116 5.01 11.07 -14.12
CA GLY A 116 4.66 12.49 -14.01
C GLY A 116 4.05 12.89 -12.66
N MET A 117 4.06 12.01 -11.66
CA MET A 117 3.56 12.31 -10.32
C MET A 117 4.58 13.15 -9.55
N LYS A 118 4.08 14.06 -8.70
CA LYS A 118 4.92 14.89 -7.82
C LYS A 118 4.88 14.35 -6.38
N PRO A 119 5.95 13.68 -5.90
CA PRO A 119 6.02 13.19 -4.53
C PRO A 119 5.90 14.34 -3.53
N HIS A 120 5.33 14.08 -2.37
CA HIS A 120 5.17 15.11 -1.34
C HIS A 120 6.53 15.56 -0.76
N GLN A 121 6.76 16.87 -0.66
CA GLN A 121 8.07 17.45 -0.31
C GLN A 121 8.63 16.99 1.05
N LEU A 122 7.77 16.78 2.05
CA LEU A 122 8.21 16.29 3.37
C LEU A 122 8.77 14.86 3.30
N ASP A 123 8.22 14.02 2.42
CA ASP A 123 8.67 12.64 2.27
C ASP A 123 10.01 12.59 1.52
N LEU A 124 10.24 13.50 0.56
CA LEU A 124 11.52 13.69 -0.13
C LEU A 124 12.64 14.19 0.79
N ASN A 125 12.37 15.19 1.64
CA ASN A 125 13.38 15.73 2.57
C ASN A 125 13.77 14.69 3.62
N LYS A 126 12.78 13.94 4.12
CA LYS A 126 13.03 12.82 5.02
C LYS A 126 13.81 11.71 4.34
N PHE A 127 13.44 11.36 3.10
CA PHE A 127 14.19 10.42 2.28
C PHE A 127 15.65 10.84 2.11
N ALA A 128 15.91 12.08 1.72
CA ALA A 128 17.27 12.59 1.55
C ALA A 128 18.07 12.52 2.87
N THR A 129 17.45 12.90 3.99
CA THR A 129 18.08 12.84 5.32
C THR A 129 18.39 11.39 5.72
N ASP A 130 17.46 10.47 5.49
CA ASP A 130 17.59 9.06 5.83
C ASP A 130 18.61 8.36 4.90
N PHE A 131 18.63 8.72 3.60
CA PHE A 131 19.60 8.24 2.61
C PHE A 131 21.03 8.68 2.97
N CYS A 132 21.20 9.94 3.41
CA CYS A 132 22.49 10.42 3.89
C CYS A 132 22.98 9.67 5.15
N ARG A 133 22.07 9.25 6.03
CA ARG A 133 22.39 8.51 7.27
C ARG A 133 22.72 7.05 7.04
N ALA A 134 22.11 6.41 6.05
CA ALA A 134 22.37 5.00 5.74
C ALA A 134 23.79 4.75 5.23
N GLY A 135 24.52 5.80 4.82
CA GLY A 135 25.70 5.67 3.96
C GLY A 135 25.26 5.16 2.60
N LYS A 136 25.80 5.68 1.49
CA LYS A 136 25.38 5.24 0.14
C LYS A 136 25.35 3.71 0.08
N PRO A 137 24.18 3.06 0.00
CA PRO A 137 24.18 1.68 -0.42
C PRO A 137 24.51 1.73 -1.91
N ASP A 138 25.47 0.93 -2.35
CA ASP A 138 25.86 0.80 -3.75
C ASP A 138 24.65 0.35 -4.59
N ILE A 139 23.80 1.29 -4.98
CA ILE A 139 22.63 1.07 -5.82
C ILE A 139 22.72 2.06 -6.98
N LEU A 140 23.83 2.01 -7.69
CA LEU A 140 23.99 2.43 -9.07
C LEU A 140 25.17 1.65 -9.63
N GLU A 141 24.98 0.36 -9.87
CA GLU A 141 25.69 -0.33 -10.95
C GLU A 141 24.93 -1.61 -11.33
N GLU A 142 24.79 -1.76 -12.65
CA GLU A 142 24.08 -2.77 -13.47
C GLU A 142 22.57 -2.60 -13.71
#